data_AF-A0A9N8PCS2-F1
#
_entry.id   AF-A0A9N8PCS2-F1
#
_cell.length_a   1.000
_cell.length_b   1.000
_cell.length_c   1.000
_cell.angle_alpha   90.00
_cell.angle_beta   90.00
_cell.angle_gamma   90.00
#
_symmetry.space_group_name_H-M   'P 1'
#
loop_
_entity.id
_entity.type
_entity.pdbx_description
1 polymer ?
#
loop_
_entity_poly.entity_id
_entity_poly.type
_entity_poly.pdbx_seq_one_letter_code
_entity_poly.pdbx_strand_id
1 'polypeptide(L)'
;MVEEYIRQQHEWLGRLYPAQGNNFDSPPPQPTPDPQSPQWHTIQTFQDLLESKCQAQEAAKRLTNVTSSTTDFQIETLCNNMWGCIFSAVEHFSSIETLSALSNLLACLASLPQAINTHQEPMFIEGLGTFIQPGEPILLRERLWADLPFFSLNLAERMQGPGAYLSKNEHASEASRKWANMNTFVAILVRDHGTAFPTLFGSCVTYAFMTLSSALEHPPNSRLDRNTIVHLSAACRWILVARDVVREAVDTGYKGEPWTAMAGKLWQDQDGTDQVVGRRWTFWKSKFEILGGDLQGDAEMADIALRVSRLM
;
A
#
# COMPACT_ATOMS: atom_id res chain seq x y z
N MET A 1 17.36 -11.43 -1.67
CA MET A 1 15.99 -10.91 -1.45
C MET A 1 15.89 -9.40 -1.72
N VAL A 2 16.71 -8.56 -1.07
CA VAL A 2 16.79 -7.13 -1.42
C VAL A 2 17.46 -6.89 -2.77
N GLU A 3 18.58 -7.55 -3.04
CA GLU A 3 19.29 -7.47 -4.33
C GLU A 3 18.37 -7.73 -5.54
N GLU A 4 17.50 -8.74 -5.45
CA GLU A 4 16.53 -9.05 -6.50
C GLU A 4 15.49 -7.94 -6.69
N TYR A 5 14.96 -7.39 -5.60
CA TYR A 5 14.07 -6.22 -5.67
C TYR A 5 14.79 -5.02 -6.30
N ILE A 6 16.02 -4.72 -5.89
CA ILE A 6 16.81 -3.61 -6.43
C ILE A 6 17.11 -3.80 -7.90
N ARG A 7 17.47 -5.01 -8.34
CA ARG A 7 17.63 -5.36 -9.76
C ARG A 7 16.35 -5.08 -10.54
N GLN A 8 15.18 -5.49 -10.03
CA GLN A 8 13.89 -5.23 -10.67
C GLN A 8 13.58 -3.72 -10.75
N GLN A 9 13.90 -2.94 -9.72
CA GLN A 9 13.71 -1.48 -9.76
C GLN A 9 14.62 -0.81 -10.78
N HIS A 10 15.89 -1.23 -10.87
CA HIS A 10 16.80 -0.76 -11.90
C HIS A 10 16.29 -1.10 -13.30
N GLU A 11 15.81 -2.33 -13.52
CA GLU A 11 15.26 -2.72 -14.83
C GLU A 11 14.00 -1.95 -15.20
N TRP A 12 13.08 -1.75 -14.25
CA TRP A 12 11.85 -1.02 -14.49
C TRP A 12 12.12 0.46 -14.79
N LEU A 13 12.81 1.16 -13.89
CA LEU A 13 13.09 2.58 -14.06
C LEU A 13 14.13 2.83 -15.17
N GLY A 14 15.06 1.90 -15.40
CA GLY A 14 16.03 2.01 -16.49
C GLY A 14 15.40 1.87 -17.88
N ARG A 15 14.27 1.16 -18.02
CA ARG A 15 13.51 1.12 -19.28
C ARG A 15 12.76 2.43 -19.54
N LEU A 16 12.30 3.09 -18.49
CA LEU A 16 11.57 4.36 -18.58
C LEU A 16 12.53 5.56 -18.71
N TYR A 17 13.71 5.47 -18.11
CA TYR A 17 14.71 6.54 -18.01
C TYR A 17 16.12 5.98 -18.29
N PRO A 18 16.43 5.59 -19.54
CA PRO A 18 17.70 4.94 -19.86
C PRO A 18 18.90 5.88 -19.69
N ALA A 19 19.99 5.37 -19.11
CA ALA A 19 21.24 6.13 -18.90
C ALA A 19 21.91 6.63 -20.20
N GLN A 20 21.64 5.97 -21.34
CA GLN A 20 22.08 6.39 -22.66
C GLN A 20 20.82 6.58 -23.51
N GLY A 21 20.63 7.78 -24.08
CA GLY A 21 19.53 8.02 -25.02
C GLY A 21 19.51 6.96 -26.12
N ASN A 22 18.31 6.56 -26.58
CA ASN A 22 18.07 5.45 -27.51
C ASN A 22 19.04 5.44 -28.71
N ASN A 23 20.19 4.79 -28.54
CA ASN A 23 21.17 4.64 -29.61
C ASN A 23 20.86 3.30 -30.28
N PHE A 24 20.13 3.35 -31.40
CA PHE A 24 19.58 2.17 -32.09
C PHE A 24 20.66 1.23 -32.69
N ASP A 25 21.94 1.63 -32.66
CA ASP A 25 23.05 0.94 -33.31
C ASP A 25 23.84 -0.02 -32.40
N SER A 26 23.40 -0.23 -31.16
CA SER A 26 24.04 -1.17 -30.22
C SER A 26 23.00 -2.08 -29.56
N PRO A 27 23.33 -3.34 -29.24
CA PRO A 27 22.44 -4.18 -28.46
C PRO A 27 22.08 -3.43 -27.17
N PRO A 28 20.79 -3.40 -26.78
CA PRO A 28 20.37 -2.55 -25.68
C PRO A 28 21.16 -2.95 -24.43
N PRO A 29 21.94 -2.02 -23.82
CA PRO A 29 22.58 -2.30 -22.55
C PRO A 29 21.49 -2.70 -21.53
N GLN A 30 21.87 -3.45 -20.50
CA GLN A 30 20.92 -3.74 -19.42
C GLN A 30 20.28 -2.43 -18.97
N PRO A 31 18.94 -2.32 -18.97
CA PRO A 31 18.27 -1.06 -18.72
C PRO A 31 18.55 -0.65 -17.28
N THR A 32 19.41 0.35 -17.11
CA THR A 32 19.75 0.96 -15.83
C THR A 32 19.55 2.47 -15.91
N PRO A 33 19.00 3.10 -14.86
CA PRO A 33 18.95 4.55 -14.78
C PRO A 33 20.35 5.15 -14.74
N ASP A 34 20.50 6.39 -15.21
CA ASP A 34 21.73 7.16 -15.03
C ASP A 34 22.08 7.25 -13.52
N PRO A 35 23.30 6.92 -13.08
CA PRO A 35 23.74 7.07 -11.68
C PRO A 35 23.57 8.46 -11.06
N GLN A 36 23.43 9.51 -11.89
CA GLN A 36 23.16 10.87 -11.45
C GLN A 36 21.66 11.23 -11.48
N SER A 37 20.80 10.33 -11.96
CA SER A 37 19.37 10.59 -12.07
C SER A 37 18.66 10.55 -10.71
N PRO A 38 17.55 11.32 -10.56
CA PRO A 38 16.65 11.20 -9.42
C PRO A 38 16.15 9.76 -9.17
N GLN A 39 15.92 8.99 -10.24
CA GLN A 39 15.46 7.61 -10.18
C GLN A 39 16.50 6.69 -9.54
N TRP A 40 17.77 6.85 -9.91
CA TRP A 40 18.86 6.11 -9.29
C TRP A 40 18.94 6.37 -7.77
N HIS A 41 18.90 7.65 -7.37
CA HIS A 41 18.94 8.03 -5.96
C HIS A 41 17.69 7.57 -5.18
N THR A 42 16.54 7.50 -5.84
CA THR A 42 15.33 6.90 -5.28
C THR A 42 15.56 5.42 -4.98
N ILE A 43 16.06 4.64 -5.95
CA ILE A 43 16.37 3.21 -5.77
C ILE A 43 17.38 2.99 -4.65
N GLN A 44 18.47 3.78 -4.61
CA GLN A 44 19.48 3.69 -3.56
C GLN A 44 18.90 3.97 -2.17
N THR A 45 17.99 4.94 -2.07
CA THR A 45 17.35 5.26 -0.79
C THR A 45 16.49 4.10 -0.28
N PHE A 46 15.73 3.45 -1.17
CA PHE A 46 15.00 2.22 -0.81
C PHE A 46 15.94 1.07 -0.46
N GLN A 47 17.04 0.90 -1.20
CA GLN A 47 18.04 -0.13 -0.88
C GLN A 47 18.58 0.04 0.54
N ASP A 48 19.04 1.24 0.87
CA ASP A 48 19.61 1.52 2.19
C ASP A 48 18.58 1.34 3.30
N LEU A 49 17.32 1.72 3.08
CA LEU A 49 16.24 1.49 4.05
C LEU A 49 15.98 -0.01 4.26
N LEU A 50 15.86 -0.77 3.17
CA LEU A 50 15.56 -2.20 3.21
C LEU A 50 16.73 -3.03 3.78
N GLU A 51 17.96 -2.59 3.57
CA GLU A 51 19.16 -3.19 4.16
C GLU A 51 19.46 -2.66 5.58
N SER A 52 18.56 -1.85 6.15
CA SER A 52 18.70 -1.23 7.48
C SER A 52 19.98 -0.38 7.63
N LYS A 53 20.52 0.14 6.52
CA LYS A 53 21.65 1.08 6.48
C LYS A 53 21.23 2.51 6.81
N CYS A 54 19.95 2.83 6.64
CA CYS A 54 19.38 4.10 7.08
C CYS A 54 18.02 3.91 7.75
N GLN A 55 17.63 4.87 8.58
CA GLN A 55 16.31 4.90 9.21
C GLN A 55 15.28 5.61 8.32
N ALA A 56 14.00 5.35 8.56
CA ALA A 56 12.88 5.95 7.82
C ALA A 56 12.96 7.48 7.71
N GLN A 57 13.33 8.18 8.79
CA GLN A 57 13.46 9.63 8.78
C GLN A 57 14.57 10.13 7.85
N GLU A 58 15.70 9.42 7.81
CA GLU A 58 16.82 9.74 6.92
C GLU A 58 16.46 9.44 5.46
N ALA A 59 15.82 8.30 5.21
CA ALA A 59 15.29 7.97 3.89
C ALA A 59 14.29 9.02 3.38
N ALA A 60 13.36 9.48 4.23
CA ALA A 60 12.40 10.53 3.87
C ALA A 60 13.11 11.82 3.45
N LYS A 61 14.12 12.27 4.22
CA LYS A 61 14.93 13.45 3.86
C LYS A 61 15.63 13.29 2.52
N ARG A 62 16.22 12.11 2.25
CA ARG A 62 16.89 11.83 0.97
C ARG A 62 15.91 11.89 -0.20
N LEU A 63 14.74 11.27 -0.09
CA LEU A 63 13.69 11.32 -1.12
C LEU A 63 13.19 12.76 -1.37
N THR A 64 13.04 13.54 -0.31
CA THR A 64 12.69 14.96 -0.43
C THR A 64 13.79 15.78 -1.09
N ASN A 65 15.06 15.52 -0.77
CA ASN A 65 16.18 16.19 -1.44
C ASN A 65 16.20 15.87 -2.94
N VAL A 66 15.99 14.61 -3.33
CA VAL A 66 15.88 14.19 -4.73
C VAL A 66 14.75 14.94 -5.45
N THR A 67 13.60 15.08 -4.78
CA THR A 67 12.45 15.78 -5.34
C THR A 67 12.71 17.28 -5.46
N SER A 68 13.38 17.88 -4.47
CA SER A 68 13.68 19.32 -4.41
C SER A 68 14.85 19.73 -5.32
N SER A 69 15.74 18.80 -5.69
CA SER A 69 16.84 19.06 -6.62
C SER A 69 16.43 18.96 -8.09
N THR A 70 15.20 18.50 -8.36
CA THR A 70 14.71 18.32 -9.72
C THR A 70 14.22 19.65 -10.26
N THR A 71 14.94 20.19 -11.24
CA THR A 71 14.64 21.47 -11.91
C THR A 71 13.47 21.40 -12.89
N ASP A 72 13.04 20.19 -13.25
CA ASP A 72 12.12 19.96 -14.36
C ASP A 72 10.70 19.62 -13.90
N PHE A 73 9.79 19.69 -14.87
CA PHE A 73 8.37 19.33 -14.89
C PHE A 73 7.98 17.93 -14.35
N GLN A 74 8.89 17.24 -13.65
CA GLN A 74 8.86 15.81 -13.36
C GLN A 74 8.50 15.48 -11.90
N ILE A 75 8.17 16.45 -11.03
CA ILE A 75 7.87 16.17 -9.62
C ILE A 75 6.73 15.14 -9.48
N GLU A 76 5.68 15.26 -10.28
CA GLU A 76 4.58 14.28 -10.31
C GLU A 76 5.08 12.88 -10.71
N THR A 77 5.93 12.82 -11.76
CA THR A 77 6.56 11.58 -12.21
C THR A 77 7.44 10.96 -11.13
N LEU A 78 8.22 11.76 -10.40
CA LEU A 78 9.05 11.29 -9.29
C LEU A 78 8.21 10.77 -8.11
N CYS A 79 7.11 11.45 -7.79
CA CYS A 79 6.17 10.96 -6.78
C CYS A 79 5.60 9.60 -7.19
N ASN A 80 5.17 9.44 -8.44
CA ASN A 80 4.69 8.15 -8.94
C ASN A 80 5.79 7.07 -8.95
N ASN A 81 7.04 7.41 -9.27
CA ASN A 81 8.16 6.48 -9.18
C ASN A 81 8.41 6.03 -7.73
N MET A 82 8.34 6.95 -6.76
CA MET A 82 8.43 6.62 -5.33
C MET A 82 7.29 5.69 -4.90
N TRP A 83 6.06 5.94 -5.35
CA TRP A 83 4.91 5.07 -5.10
C TRP A 83 5.07 3.69 -5.73
N GLY A 84 5.60 3.63 -6.96
CA GLY A 84 5.93 2.36 -7.61
C GLY A 84 6.95 1.56 -6.80
N CYS A 85 8.04 2.20 -6.35
CA CYS A 85 9.07 1.55 -5.54
C CYS A 85 8.51 1.06 -4.19
N ILE A 86 7.83 1.92 -3.41
CA ILE A 86 7.32 1.50 -2.09
C ILE A 86 6.36 0.33 -2.21
N PHE A 87 5.41 0.38 -3.13
CA PHE A 87 4.42 -0.69 -3.23
C PHE A 87 4.99 -1.95 -3.88
N SER A 88 5.94 -1.83 -4.82
CA SER A 88 6.68 -2.99 -5.31
C SER A 88 7.47 -3.67 -4.19
N ALA A 89 8.06 -2.88 -3.27
CA ALA A 89 8.71 -3.42 -2.08
C ALA A 89 7.70 -4.12 -1.16
N VAL A 90 6.54 -3.50 -0.89
CA VAL A 90 5.48 -4.12 -0.07
C VAL A 90 5.03 -5.45 -0.68
N GLU A 91 4.79 -5.50 -1.98
CA GLU A 91 4.41 -6.74 -2.67
C GLU A 91 5.51 -7.80 -2.62
N HIS A 92 6.79 -7.39 -2.62
CA HIS A 92 7.94 -8.29 -2.61
C HIS A 92 8.28 -8.85 -1.22
N PHE A 93 8.20 -8.05 -0.15
CA PHE A 93 8.63 -8.46 1.19
C PHE A 93 7.45 -8.81 2.11
N SER A 94 7.60 -9.87 2.91
CA SER A 94 6.58 -10.34 3.86
C SER A 94 6.95 -10.13 5.35
N SER A 95 8.16 -9.65 5.64
CA SER A 95 8.63 -9.40 7.01
C SER A 95 7.91 -8.20 7.62
N ILE A 96 7.42 -8.36 8.86
CA ILE A 96 6.79 -7.27 9.61
C ILE A 96 7.78 -6.13 9.82
N GLU A 97 9.05 -6.43 10.07
CA GLU A 97 10.11 -5.44 10.25
C GLU A 97 10.30 -4.58 8.99
N THR A 98 10.40 -5.23 7.81
CA THR A 98 10.51 -4.51 6.53
C THR A 98 9.26 -3.68 6.23
N LEU A 99 8.08 -4.26 6.39
CA LEU A 99 6.82 -3.53 6.15
C LEU A 99 6.62 -2.37 7.13
N SER A 100 7.08 -2.52 8.38
CA SER A 100 7.10 -1.44 9.37
C SER A 100 8.09 -0.34 9.00
N ALA A 101 9.27 -0.67 8.47
CA ALA A 101 10.22 0.32 7.98
C ALA A 101 9.64 1.16 6.82
N LEU A 102 8.94 0.51 5.87
CA LEU A 102 8.24 1.18 4.77
C LEU A 102 7.06 2.04 5.28
N SER A 103 6.32 1.56 6.29
CA SER A 103 5.22 2.30 6.91
C SER A 103 5.73 3.57 7.63
N ASN A 104 6.80 3.41 8.41
CA ASN A 104 7.48 4.53 9.08
C ASN A 104 8.04 5.55 8.06
N LEU A 105 8.50 5.11 6.90
CA LEU A 105 8.94 6.01 5.83
C LEU A 105 7.79 6.91 5.37
N LEU A 106 6.58 6.37 5.15
CA LEU A 106 5.41 7.17 4.77
C LEU A 106 5.02 8.16 5.87
N ALA A 107 5.03 7.75 7.13
CA ALA A 107 4.75 8.65 8.25
C ALA A 107 5.81 9.75 8.36
N CYS A 108 7.09 9.42 8.15
CA CYS A 108 8.17 10.39 8.12
C CYS A 108 8.00 11.39 6.97
N LEU A 109 7.66 10.94 5.77
CA LEU A 109 7.33 11.81 4.63
C LEU A 109 6.14 12.72 4.96
N ALA A 110 5.05 12.17 5.49
CA ALA A 110 3.86 12.94 5.88
C ALA A 110 4.11 13.97 6.99
N SER A 111 5.16 13.77 7.79
CA SER A 111 5.58 14.68 8.86
C SER A 111 6.50 15.81 8.39
N LEU A 112 6.96 15.79 7.13
CA LEU A 112 7.89 16.80 6.65
C LEU A 112 7.19 18.17 6.50
N PRO A 113 7.96 19.27 6.68
CA PRO A 113 7.43 20.61 6.42
C PRO A 113 7.01 20.74 4.96
N GLN A 114 6.05 21.62 4.69
CA GLN A 114 5.60 21.91 3.33
C GLN A 114 6.80 22.25 2.43
N ALA A 115 6.91 21.56 1.30
CA ALA A 115 7.92 21.86 0.30
C ALA A 115 7.68 23.24 -0.31
N ILE A 116 8.76 23.97 -0.56
CA ILE A 116 8.75 25.28 -1.25
C ILE A 116 9.66 25.22 -2.46
N ASN A 117 9.39 26.03 -3.47
CA ASN A 117 10.29 26.20 -4.60
C ASN A 117 11.55 26.94 -4.11
N THR A 118 12.67 26.21 -4.01
CA THR A 118 13.97 26.76 -3.60
C THR A 118 14.82 27.23 -4.79
N HIS A 119 14.33 27.07 -6.02
CA HIS A 119 15.01 27.55 -7.22
C HIS A 119 14.90 29.06 -7.34
N GLN A 120 15.83 29.67 -8.09
CA GLN A 120 15.80 31.10 -8.39
C GLN A 120 14.75 31.46 -9.45
N GLU A 121 14.26 30.47 -10.20
CA GLU A 121 13.30 30.62 -11.29
C GLU A 121 11.96 29.98 -10.95
N PRO A 122 10.85 30.41 -11.59
CA PRO A 122 9.56 29.76 -11.45
C PRO A 122 9.60 28.30 -11.92
N MET A 123 8.99 27.42 -11.14
CA MET A 123 8.85 26.00 -11.46
C MET A 123 7.48 25.75 -12.09
N PHE A 124 7.42 25.15 -13.28
CA PHE A 124 6.14 24.76 -13.89
C PHE A 124 5.78 23.32 -13.54
N ILE A 125 4.52 23.09 -13.18
CA ILE A 125 3.96 21.77 -12.94
C ILE A 125 3.05 21.42 -14.10
N GLU A 126 3.52 20.55 -14.99
CA GLU A 126 2.82 20.18 -16.24
C GLU A 126 1.41 19.64 -15.99
N GLY A 127 1.25 18.70 -15.05
CA GLY A 127 -0.04 18.09 -14.72
C GLY A 127 -1.09 19.07 -14.18
N LEU A 128 -0.68 20.29 -13.79
CA LEU A 128 -1.57 21.35 -13.30
C LEU A 128 -1.59 22.59 -14.19
N GLY A 129 -0.70 22.70 -15.17
CA GLY A 129 -0.56 23.89 -15.99
C GLY A 129 -0.22 25.17 -15.20
N THR A 130 0.46 25.05 -14.06
CA THR A 130 0.71 26.18 -13.15
C THR A 130 2.20 26.45 -12.91
N PHE A 131 2.55 27.70 -12.64
CA PHE A 131 3.89 28.12 -12.23
C PHE A 131 3.91 28.40 -10.72
N ILE A 132 4.90 27.85 -10.03
CA ILE A 132 5.19 28.09 -8.62
C ILE A 132 6.39 29.04 -8.55
N GLN A 133 6.22 30.22 -7.96
CA GLN A 133 7.29 31.20 -7.85
C GLN A 133 8.34 30.77 -6.81
N PRO A 134 9.58 31.29 -6.89
CA PRO A 134 10.58 31.11 -5.83
C PRO A 134 10.02 31.47 -4.44
N GLY A 135 10.22 30.58 -3.47
CA GLY A 135 9.72 30.70 -2.11
C GLY A 135 8.25 30.30 -1.90
N GLU A 136 7.49 30.04 -2.97
CA GLU A 136 6.10 29.57 -2.85
C GLU A 136 6.03 28.07 -2.55
N PRO A 137 4.96 27.61 -1.87
CA PRO A 137 4.71 26.19 -1.64
C PRO A 137 4.55 25.39 -2.93
N ILE A 138 5.18 24.21 -2.99
CA ILE A 138 4.94 23.23 -4.06
C ILE A 138 3.64 22.47 -3.77
N LEU A 139 2.63 22.70 -4.60
CA LEU A 139 1.32 22.08 -4.50
C LEU A 139 1.06 21.18 -5.71
N LEU A 140 0.81 19.89 -5.48
CA LEU A 140 0.37 18.94 -6.49
C LEU A 140 -1.13 18.66 -6.30
N ARG A 141 -1.96 19.70 -6.48
CA ARG A 141 -3.38 19.82 -6.01
C ARG A 141 -3.51 19.87 -4.50
N GLU A 142 -2.65 19.16 -3.81
CA GLU A 142 -2.55 19.02 -2.36
C GLU A 142 -1.12 19.34 -1.91
N ARG A 143 -0.87 19.35 -0.59
CA ARG A 143 0.46 19.59 -0.02
C ARG A 143 1.37 18.40 -0.30
N LEU A 144 2.52 18.66 -0.95
CA LEU A 144 3.43 17.62 -1.43
C LEU A 144 3.77 16.54 -0.40
N TRP A 145 4.08 16.94 0.84
CA TRP A 145 4.46 15.99 1.88
C TRP A 145 3.32 15.64 2.82
N ALA A 146 2.62 16.65 3.35
CA ALA A 146 1.57 16.42 4.34
C ALA A 146 0.39 15.59 3.81
N ASP A 147 0.11 15.65 2.51
CA ASP A 147 -1.03 14.97 1.91
C ASP A 147 -0.60 13.78 1.01
N LEU A 148 0.71 13.58 0.77
CA LEU A 148 1.28 12.53 -0.08
C LEU A 148 0.51 12.37 -1.41
N PRO A 149 0.65 13.31 -2.36
CA PRO A 149 -0.17 13.36 -3.56
C PRO A 149 -0.07 12.05 -4.34
N PHE A 150 -1.19 11.59 -4.88
CA PHE A 150 -1.35 10.32 -5.61
C PHE A 150 -1.14 9.04 -4.79
N PHE A 151 -0.80 9.12 -3.50
CA PHE A 151 -0.65 7.94 -2.64
C PHE A 151 -1.96 7.16 -2.54
N SER A 152 -3.05 7.84 -2.22
CA SER A 152 -4.38 7.23 -2.06
C SER A 152 -4.87 6.54 -3.32
N LEU A 153 -4.63 7.15 -4.49
CA LEU A 153 -4.93 6.57 -5.80
C LEU A 153 -4.12 5.30 -6.05
N ASN A 154 -2.80 5.36 -5.90
CA ASN A 154 -1.91 4.23 -6.11
C ASN A 154 -2.17 3.08 -5.13
N LEU A 155 -2.54 3.40 -3.89
CA LEU A 155 -2.97 2.41 -2.90
C LEU A 155 -4.29 1.76 -3.31
N ALA A 156 -5.29 2.55 -3.70
CA ALA A 156 -6.60 2.05 -4.10
C ALA A 156 -6.52 1.09 -5.31
N GLU A 157 -5.62 1.34 -6.26
CA GLU A 157 -5.35 0.43 -7.39
C GLU A 157 -4.86 -0.95 -6.92
N ARG A 158 -3.98 -0.99 -5.92
CA ARG A 158 -3.46 -2.24 -5.35
C ARG A 158 -4.45 -2.91 -4.41
N MET A 159 -5.37 -2.14 -3.85
CA MET A 159 -6.45 -2.61 -2.99
C MET A 159 -7.72 -3.05 -3.74
N GLN A 160 -7.70 -3.15 -5.08
CA GLN A 160 -8.79 -3.72 -5.90
C GLN A 160 -9.03 -5.22 -5.65
N GLY A 161 -8.12 -5.89 -4.93
CA GLY A 161 -8.20 -7.30 -4.58
C GLY A 161 -7.33 -8.20 -5.47
N PRO A 162 -7.28 -9.51 -5.16
CA PRO A 162 -6.35 -10.44 -5.77
C PRO A 162 -6.61 -10.71 -7.25
N GLY A 163 -7.81 -10.41 -7.75
CA GLY A 163 -8.14 -10.50 -9.16
C GLY A 163 -7.22 -9.66 -10.06
N ALA A 164 -6.70 -8.53 -9.55
CA ALA A 164 -5.76 -7.68 -10.28
C ALA A 164 -4.38 -8.35 -10.51
N TYR A 165 -3.94 -9.17 -9.56
CA TYR A 165 -2.71 -9.97 -9.72
C TYR A 165 -2.95 -11.17 -10.64
N LEU A 166 -4.07 -11.87 -10.45
CA LEU A 166 -4.45 -13.02 -11.27
C LEU A 166 -4.65 -12.65 -12.76
N SER A 167 -5.17 -11.46 -13.06
CA SER A 167 -5.33 -10.98 -14.44
C SER A 167 -4.00 -10.77 -15.18
N LYS A 168 -2.87 -10.71 -14.47
CA LYS A 168 -1.53 -10.56 -15.05
C LYS A 168 -0.85 -11.91 -15.32
N ASN A 169 -1.60 -13.01 -15.33
CA ASN A 169 -1.09 -14.39 -15.43
C ASN A 169 -0.14 -14.78 -14.29
N GLU A 170 -0.21 -14.11 -13.14
CA GLU A 170 0.54 -14.51 -11.96
C GLU A 170 -0.02 -15.81 -11.38
N HIS A 171 0.87 -16.68 -10.89
CA HIS A 171 0.46 -17.89 -10.17
C HIS A 171 -0.36 -17.51 -8.92
N ALA A 172 -1.38 -18.31 -8.59
CA ALA A 172 -2.27 -18.03 -7.47
C ALA A 172 -1.54 -17.88 -6.12
N SER A 173 -0.45 -18.62 -5.91
CA SER A 173 0.40 -18.49 -4.72
C SER A 173 1.09 -17.12 -4.63
N GLU A 174 1.54 -16.58 -5.76
CA GLU A 174 2.19 -15.28 -5.84
C GLU A 174 1.18 -14.14 -5.65
N ALA A 175 0.03 -14.22 -6.31
CA ALA A 175 -1.10 -13.31 -6.10
C ALA A 175 -1.55 -13.30 -4.62
N SER A 176 -1.60 -14.48 -3.99
CA SER A 176 -1.93 -14.62 -2.57
C SER A 176 -0.92 -13.93 -1.67
N ARG A 177 0.36 -14.16 -1.92
CA ARG A 177 1.47 -13.55 -1.17
C ARG A 177 1.45 -12.03 -1.28
N LYS A 178 1.36 -11.48 -2.49
CA LYS A 178 1.31 -10.02 -2.71
C LYS A 178 0.10 -9.39 -2.05
N TRP A 179 -1.07 -10.01 -2.19
CA TRP A 179 -2.30 -9.53 -1.57
C TRP A 179 -2.23 -9.52 -0.04
N ALA A 180 -1.71 -10.60 0.55
CA ALA A 180 -1.50 -10.69 1.99
C ALA A 180 -0.48 -9.65 2.49
N ASN A 181 0.62 -9.43 1.75
CA ASN A 181 1.64 -8.43 2.09
C ASN A 181 1.07 -7.01 2.04
N MET A 182 0.33 -6.66 0.99
CA MET A 182 -0.34 -5.35 0.89
C MET A 182 -1.29 -5.12 2.06
N ASN A 183 -2.13 -6.09 2.41
CA ASN A 183 -3.04 -5.96 3.56
C ASN A 183 -2.28 -5.86 4.89
N THR A 184 -1.18 -6.61 5.05
CA THR A 184 -0.31 -6.53 6.23
C THR A 184 0.29 -5.14 6.37
N PHE A 185 0.81 -4.57 5.28
CA PHE A 185 1.38 -3.23 5.26
C PHE A 185 0.35 -2.16 5.63
N VAL A 186 -0.85 -2.20 5.03
CA VAL A 186 -1.92 -1.24 5.36
C VAL A 186 -2.38 -1.40 6.80
N ALA A 187 -2.46 -2.63 7.32
CA ALA A 187 -2.76 -2.87 8.73
C ALA A 187 -1.73 -2.25 9.67
N ILE A 188 -0.43 -2.37 9.36
CA ILE A 188 0.66 -1.70 10.10
C ILE A 188 0.49 -0.18 10.01
N LEU A 189 0.26 0.36 8.81
CA LEU A 189 0.08 1.79 8.58
C LEU A 189 -1.07 2.40 9.39
N VAL A 190 -2.22 1.73 9.40
CA VAL A 190 -3.38 2.14 10.21
C VAL A 190 -3.06 2.04 11.70
N ARG A 191 -2.47 0.93 12.14
CA ARG A 191 -2.17 0.68 13.56
C ARG A 191 -1.19 1.68 14.14
N ASP A 192 -0.07 1.91 13.44
CA ASP A 192 1.06 2.66 14.00
C ASP A 192 0.95 4.16 13.72
N HIS A 193 0.23 4.54 12.66
CA HIS A 193 0.20 5.93 12.18
C HIS A 193 -1.21 6.48 11.94
N GLY A 194 -2.26 5.67 12.08
CA GLY A 194 -3.64 6.10 11.86
C GLY A 194 -4.09 7.23 12.77
N THR A 195 -3.70 7.22 14.05
CA THR A 195 -4.04 8.29 15.00
C THR A 195 -3.34 9.61 14.69
N ALA A 196 -2.07 9.57 14.27
CA ALA A 196 -1.31 10.76 13.91
C ALA A 196 -1.81 11.38 12.59
N PHE A 197 -2.27 10.53 11.67
CA PHE A 197 -2.74 10.92 10.34
C PHE A 197 -4.13 10.33 10.05
N PRO A 198 -5.20 10.81 10.71
CA PRO A 198 -6.52 10.18 10.67
C PRO A 198 -7.14 10.15 9.27
N THR A 199 -6.95 11.21 8.48
CA THR A 199 -7.50 11.27 7.11
C THR A 199 -6.65 10.50 6.11
N LEU A 200 -5.33 10.52 6.25
CA LEU A 200 -4.40 9.93 5.27
C LEU A 200 -4.19 8.42 5.50
N PHE A 201 -3.99 8.02 6.75
CA PHE A 201 -3.71 6.62 7.11
C PHE A 201 -4.86 6.00 7.90
N GLY A 202 -5.48 6.71 8.86
CA GLY A 202 -6.56 6.16 9.68
C GLY A 202 -7.78 5.70 8.85
N SER A 203 -8.13 6.48 7.83
CA SER A 203 -9.22 6.15 6.89
C SER A 203 -8.99 4.84 6.12
N CYS A 204 -7.75 4.37 6.00
CA CYS A 204 -7.42 3.11 5.34
C CYS A 204 -7.95 1.87 6.09
N VAL A 205 -8.48 2.02 7.32
CA VAL A 205 -9.20 0.94 8.03
C VAL A 205 -10.38 0.40 7.23
N THR A 206 -10.94 1.21 6.30
CA THR A 206 -12.00 0.74 5.38
C THR A 206 -11.58 -0.49 4.57
N TYR A 207 -10.30 -0.65 4.27
CA TYR A 207 -9.79 -1.81 3.55
C TYR A 207 -9.87 -3.10 4.39
N ALA A 208 -9.78 -2.99 5.72
CA ALA A 208 -10.01 -4.14 6.60
C ALA A 208 -11.43 -4.69 6.40
N PHE A 209 -12.43 -3.80 6.38
CA PHE A 209 -13.83 -4.18 6.23
C PHE A 209 -14.14 -4.75 4.85
N MET A 210 -13.58 -4.15 3.79
CA MET A 210 -13.69 -4.68 2.43
C MET A 210 -13.06 -6.08 2.32
N THR A 211 -11.88 -6.29 2.91
CA THR A 211 -11.19 -7.58 2.89
C THR A 211 -11.93 -8.63 3.72
N LEU A 212 -12.43 -8.29 4.91
CA LEU A 212 -13.23 -9.19 5.76
C LEU A 212 -14.53 -9.60 5.06
N SER A 213 -15.26 -8.65 4.48
CA SER A 213 -16.47 -8.93 3.72
C SER A 213 -16.18 -9.87 2.53
N SER A 214 -15.16 -9.54 1.73
CA SER A 214 -14.75 -10.35 0.57
C SER A 214 -14.37 -11.79 0.94
N ALA A 215 -13.76 -11.99 2.11
CA ALA A 215 -13.32 -13.29 2.59
C ALA A 215 -14.45 -14.13 3.23
N LEU A 216 -15.41 -13.50 3.90
CA LEU A 216 -16.29 -14.19 4.86
C LEU A 216 -17.78 -14.11 4.55
N GLU A 217 -18.20 -13.22 3.66
CA GLU A 217 -19.62 -12.94 3.40
C GLU A 217 -20.13 -13.52 2.07
N HIS A 218 -19.31 -14.24 1.31
CA HIS A 218 -19.70 -14.77 0.00
C HIS A 218 -19.87 -16.29 0.01
N PRO A 219 -20.90 -16.83 -0.67
CA PRO A 219 -21.15 -18.26 -0.70
C PRO A 219 -20.13 -18.99 -1.58
N PRO A 220 -19.95 -20.30 -1.35
CA PRO A 220 -19.17 -21.18 -2.22
C PRO A 220 -19.58 -21.03 -3.70
N ASN A 221 -18.61 -21.05 -4.61
CA ASN A 221 -18.73 -20.91 -6.07
C ASN A 221 -19.06 -19.51 -6.62
N SER A 222 -19.14 -18.47 -5.79
CA SER A 222 -19.18 -17.09 -6.29
C SER A 222 -17.84 -16.67 -6.94
N ARG A 223 -17.84 -15.60 -7.74
CA ARG A 223 -16.58 -15.06 -8.32
C ARG A 223 -15.57 -14.71 -7.22
N LEU A 224 -16.05 -14.15 -6.13
CA LEU A 224 -15.23 -13.81 -4.96
C LEU A 224 -14.81 -15.08 -4.20
N ASP A 225 -15.65 -16.11 -4.22
CA ASP A 225 -15.32 -17.37 -3.57
C ASP A 225 -14.16 -18.13 -4.21
N ARG A 226 -14.02 -18.04 -5.54
CA ARG A 226 -12.85 -18.59 -6.25
C ARG A 226 -11.52 -18.02 -5.74
N ASN A 227 -11.57 -16.87 -5.06
CA ASN A 227 -10.44 -16.22 -4.43
C ASN A 227 -10.55 -16.19 -2.89
N THR A 228 -11.47 -16.95 -2.27
CA THR A 228 -11.69 -16.95 -0.81
C THR A 228 -10.40 -17.22 -0.07
N ILE A 229 -9.63 -18.25 -0.45
CA ILE A 229 -8.36 -18.58 0.22
C ILE A 229 -7.38 -17.41 0.18
N VAL A 230 -7.33 -16.69 -0.94
CA VAL A 230 -6.48 -15.52 -1.09
C VAL A 230 -6.96 -14.37 -0.19
N HIS A 231 -8.26 -14.09 -0.18
CA HIS A 231 -8.84 -13.07 0.69
C HIS A 231 -8.74 -13.43 2.17
N LEU A 232 -8.85 -14.71 2.52
CA LEU A 232 -8.84 -15.22 3.89
C LEU A 232 -7.49 -14.99 4.56
N SER A 233 -6.39 -15.28 3.87
CA SER A 233 -5.04 -14.98 4.36
C SER A 233 -4.90 -13.49 4.67
N ALA A 234 -5.32 -12.61 3.77
CA ALA A 234 -5.29 -11.17 3.98
C ALA A 234 -6.22 -10.71 5.13
N ALA A 235 -7.41 -11.29 5.27
CA ALA A 235 -8.33 -10.99 6.36
C ALA A 235 -7.74 -11.39 7.73
N CYS A 236 -7.08 -12.54 7.81
CA CYS A 236 -6.37 -12.95 9.01
C CYS A 236 -5.24 -11.98 9.37
N ARG A 237 -4.50 -11.43 8.39
CA ARG A 237 -3.44 -10.44 8.65
C ARG A 237 -3.97 -9.18 9.32
N TRP A 238 -5.13 -8.67 8.90
CA TRP A 238 -5.76 -7.52 9.55
C TRP A 238 -6.01 -7.73 11.03
N ILE A 239 -6.55 -8.89 11.41
CA ILE A 239 -6.80 -9.20 12.81
C ILE A 239 -5.49 -9.45 13.57
N LEU A 240 -4.58 -10.25 13.01
CA LEU A 240 -3.31 -10.56 13.68
C LEU A 240 -2.44 -9.31 13.92
N VAL A 241 -2.51 -8.31 13.04
CA VAL A 241 -1.68 -7.10 13.10
C VAL A 241 -2.38 -5.96 13.83
N ALA A 242 -3.65 -5.70 13.52
CA ALA A 242 -4.34 -4.46 13.85
C ALA A 242 -5.73 -4.66 14.48
N ARG A 243 -6.01 -5.85 15.07
CA ARG A 243 -7.29 -6.18 15.73
C ARG A 243 -7.90 -5.03 16.50
N ASP A 244 -7.14 -4.47 17.46
CA ASP A 244 -7.70 -3.51 18.42
C ASP A 244 -8.15 -2.23 17.71
N VAL A 245 -7.40 -1.78 16.70
CA VAL A 245 -7.74 -0.60 15.89
C VAL A 245 -8.94 -0.88 14.97
N VAL A 246 -9.01 -2.07 14.37
CA VAL A 246 -10.18 -2.46 13.57
C VAL A 246 -11.41 -2.55 14.46
N ARG A 247 -11.29 -3.14 15.66
CA ARG A 247 -12.39 -3.26 16.61
C ARG A 247 -12.86 -1.89 17.09
N GLU A 248 -11.94 -1.01 17.46
CA GLU A 248 -12.25 0.36 17.85
C GLU A 248 -12.98 1.10 16.73
N ALA A 249 -12.57 0.92 15.47
CA ALA A 249 -13.27 1.50 14.33
C ALA A 249 -14.71 0.98 14.19
N VAL A 250 -14.97 -0.31 14.45
CA VAL A 250 -16.34 -0.86 14.49
C VAL A 250 -17.17 -0.23 15.60
N ASP A 251 -16.58 -0.02 16.78
CA ASP A 251 -17.28 0.49 17.96
C ASP A 251 -17.56 2.00 17.89
N THR A 252 -16.64 2.76 17.28
CA THR A 252 -16.69 4.23 17.28
C THR A 252 -17.28 4.83 15.99
N GLY A 253 -17.19 4.12 14.86
CA GLY A 253 -17.62 4.63 13.56
C GLY A 253 -16.70 5.74 13.02
N TYR A 254 -17.22 6.52 12.07
CA TYR A 254 -16.58 7.70 11.49
C TYR A 254 -17.55 8.88 11.50
N LYS A 255 -17.16 9.97 12.17
CA LYS A 255 -17.98 11.20 12.27
C LYS A 255 -19.40 10.96 12.83
N GLY A 256 -19.54 10.02 13.77
CA GLY A 256 -20.82 9.69 14.41
C GLY A 256 -21.68 8.68 13.65
N GLU A 257 -21.23 8.20 12.49
CA GLU A 257 -21.91 7.19 11.70
C GLU A 257 -21.11 5.88 11.65
N PRO A 258 -21.76 4.71 11.56
CA PRO A 258 -21.05 3.46 11.31
C PRO A 258 -20.25 3.52 10.01
N TRP A 259 -19.09 2.86 10.00
CA TRP A 259 -18.39 2.60 8.73
C TRP A 259 -19.27 1.76 7.80
N THR A 260 -19.02 1.85 6.49
CA THR A 260 -19.72 1.05 5.50
C THR A 260 -18.74 0.22 4.67
N ALA A 261 -19.16 -0.99 4.33
CA ALA A 261 -18.49 -1.87 3.38
C ALA A 261 -19.53 -2.73 2.68
N MET A 262 -19.35 -2.97 1.39
CA MET A 262 -20.29 -3.78 0.60
C MET A 262 -20.60 -5.10 1.29
N ALA A 263 -21.88 -5.37 1.54
CA ALA A 263 -22.36 -6.61 2.14
C ALA A 263 -22.30 -7.76 1.14
N GLY A 264 -21.71 -8.88 1.55
CA GLY A 264 -21.79 -10.14 0.83
C GLY A 264 -23.09 -10.89 1.13
N LYS A 265 -23.43 -11.80 0.23
CA LYS A 265 -24.73 -12.50 0.23
C LYS A 265 -25.01 -13.27 1.53
N LEU A 266 -24.01 -13.93 2.13
CA LEU A 266 -24.19 -14.69 3.38
C LEU A 266 -24.58 -13.80 4.57
N TRP A 267 -24.16 -12.53 4.56
CA TRP A 267 -24.55 -11.54 5.56
C TRP A 267 -25.94 -10.97 5.24
N GLN A 268 -26.20 -10.66 3.97
CA GLN A 268 -27.50 -10.16 3.51
C GLN A 268 -28.64 -11.17 3.75
N ASP A 269 -28.38 -12.47 3.59
CA ASP A 269 -29.34 -13.55 3.86
C ASP A 269 -29.78 -13.61 5.34
N GLN A 270 -29.11 -12.84 6.23
CA GLN A 270 -29.46 -12.69 7.65
C GLN A 270 -29.93 -11.27 7.99
N ASP A 271 -30.51 -10.57 7.02
CA ASP A 271 -30.93 -9.15 7.12
C ASP A 271 -29.77 -8.20 7.42
N GLY A 272 -28.59 -8.54 6.92
CA GLY A 272 -27.38 -7.71 7.02
C GLY A 272 -27.42 -6.50 6.07
N THR A 273 -26.93 -5.35 6.55
CA THR A 273 -26.76 -4.13 5.75
C THR A 273 -25.28 -3.87 5.45
N ASP A 274 -25.00 -2.84 4.65
CA ASP A 274 -23.62 -2.39 4.38
C ASP A 274 -22.94 -1.76 5.61
N GLN A 275 -23.66 -1.54 6.71
CA GLN A 275 -23.07 -0.98 7.93
C GLN A 275 -22.14 -1.99 8.61
N VAL A 276 -20.99 -1.51 9.05
CA VAL A 276 -20.01 -2.25 9.83
C VAL A 276 -20.28 -1.98 11.29
N VAL A 277 -21.05 -2.87 11.91
CA VAL A 277 -21.50 -2.78 13.31
C VAL A 277 -21.10 -4.03 14.08
N GLY A 278 -21.20 -4.00 15.42
CA GLY A 278 -20.82 -5.12 16.29
C GLY A 278 -21.46 -6.47 15.93
N ARG A 279 -22.69 -6.47 15.37
CA ARG A 279 -23.34 -7.69 14.85
C ARG A 279 -22.56 -8.28 13.66
N ARG A 280 -22.08 -7.45 12.74
CA ARG A 280 -21.27 -7.86 11.58
C ARG A 280 -19.89 -8.34 11.99
N TRP A 281 -19.28 -7.72 13.00
CA TRP A 281 -18.05 -8.23 13.63
C TRP A 281 -18.23 -9.65 14.19
N THR A 282 -19.33 -9.88 14.91
CA THR A 282 -19.67 -11.20 15.48
C THR A 282 -19.91 -12.22 14.37
N PHE A 283 -20.55 -11.82 13.27
CA PHE A 283 -20.71 -12.65 12.09
C PHE A 283 -19.35 -13.06 11.51
N TRP A 284 -18.42 -12.12 11.28
CA TRP A 284 -17.07 -12.43 10.79
C TRP A 284 -16.31 -13.38 11.70
N LYS A 285 -16.37 -13.15 13.02
CA LYS A 285 -15.81 -14.07 14.01
C LYS A 285 -16.32 -15.50 13.82
N SER A 286 -17.64 -15.68 13.73
CA SER A 286 -18.25 -17.00 13.54
C SER A 286 -17.81 -17.68 12.25
N LYS A 287 -17.57 -16.89 11.17
CA LYS A 287 -17.07 -17.41 9.90
C LYS A 287 -15.63 -17.92 10.02
N PHE A 288 -14.77 -17.21 10.73
CA PHE A 288 -13.43 -17.72 11.04
C PHE A 288 -13.47 -19.01 11.88
N GLU A 289 -14.40 -19.14 12.83
CA GLU A 289 -14.56 -20.38 13.62
C GLU A 289 -14.96 -21.56 12.74
N ILE A 290 -15.92 -21.38 11.84
CA ILE A 290 -16.36 -22.41 10.88
C ILE A 290 -15.19 -22.80 9.95
N LEU A 291 -14.50 -21.82 9.37
CA LEU A 291 -13.36 -22.07 8.49
C LEU A 291 -12.21 -22.75 9.22
N GLY A 292 -12.00 -22.45 10.50
CA GLY A 292 -11.00 -23.14 11.33
C GLY A 292 -11.33 -24.61 11.63
N GLY A 293 -12.59 -25.03 11.50
CA GLY A 293 -13.02 -26.42 11.66
C GLY A 293 -13.03 -27.23 10.35
N ASP A 294 -13.32 -26.58 9.22
CA ASP A 294 -13.73 -27.25 7.98
C ASP A 294 -12.89 -26.90 6.72
N LEU A 295 -11.75 -26.19 6.85
CA LEU A 295 -10.92 -25.89 5.67
C LEU A 295 -10.26 -27.15 5.10
N GLN A 296 -10.88 -27.76 4.10
CA GLN A 296 -10.33 -28.93 3.42
C GLN A 296 -9.08 -28.55 2.61
N GLY A 297 -7.93 -29.14 2.97
CA GLY A 297 -6.70 -29.09 2.18
C GLY A 297 -5.65 -28.05 2.59
N ASP A 298 -5.92 -27.20 3.60
CA ASP A 298 -4.96 -26.24 4.14
C ASP A 298 -5.08 -26.13 5.67
N ALA A 299 -4.43 -27.06 6.37
CA ALA A 299 -4.47 -27.17 7.83
C ALA A 299 -3.81 -25.98 8.54
N GLU A 300 -2.80 -25.35 7.91
CA GLU A 300 -2.14 -24.17 8.45
C GLU A 300 -3.11 -22.98 8.45
N MET A 301 -3.79 -22.74 7.33
CA MET A 301 -4.77 -21.66 7.24
C MET A 301 -5.98 -21.91 8.15
N ALA A 302 -6.40 -23.16 8.35
CA ALA A 302 -7.43 -23.52 9.32
C ALA A 302 -7.03 -23.16 10.76
N ASP A 303 -5.80 -23.50 11.19
CA ASP A 303 -5.29 -23.13 12.52
C ASP A 303 -5.21 -21.60 12.70
N ILE A 304 -4.72 -20.89 11.68
CA ILE A 304 -4.66 -19.42 11.68
C ILE A 304 -6.07 -18.81 11.80
N ALA A 305 -7.05 -19.31 11.03
CA ALA A 305 -8.43 -18.84 11.11
C ALA A 305 -9.03 -19.06 12.51
N LEU A 306 -8.80 -20.23 13.11
CA LEU A 306 -9.25 -20.54 14.46
C LEU A 306 -8.56 -19.67 15.53
N ARG A 307 -7.28 -19.38 15.35
CA ARG A 307 -6.57 -18.44 16.23
C ARG A 307 -7.15 -17.04 16.10
N VAL A 308 -7.43 -16.58 14.88
CA VAL A 308 -8.02 -15.28 14.59
C VAL A 308 -9.40 -15.14 15.22
N SER A 309 -10.27 -16.16 15.12
CA SER A 309 -11.60 -16.10 15.75
C SER A 309 -11.53 -15.98 17.27
N ARG A 310 -10.56 -16.62 17.91
CA ARG A 310 -10.34 -16.49 19.37
C ARG A 310 -9.86 -15.11 19.78
N LEU A 311 -9.21 -14.38 18.88
CA LEU A 311 -8.81 -12.99 19.12
C LEU A 311 -10.00 -12.04 18.96
N MET A 312 -10.90 -12.29 17.99
CA MET A 312 -12.07 -11.43 17.72
C MET A 312 -13.14 -11.49 18.81
#